data_AF-A0A563EHJ3-F1
#
_entry.id   AF-A0A563EHJ3-F1
#
_cell.length_a   1.000
_cell.length_b   1.000
_cell.length_c   1.000
_cell.angle_alpha   90.00
_cell.angle_beta   90.00
_cell.angle_gamma   90.00
#
_symmetry.space_group_name_H-M   'P 1'
#
loop_
_entity.id
_entity.type
_entity.pdbx_description
1 polymer ?
#
loop_
_entity_poly.entity_id
_entity_poly.type
_entity_poly.pdbx_seq_one_letter_code
_entity_poly.pdbx_strand_id
1 'polypeptide(L)'
;MGERSNHRQGSMFVATIRWEYKVKTAMSTMRFACVADASEYRELLRDPSVTSVWHFDSSGGIDPASPEVFELTAFAVDGKERKIRRTNRPGAQVYSASLGVEVGTDQEVTVAYTYRVLAQCNSHLLYLDLPRPTKGLHVQLDYHQAGIRRMNTVDYFASSQASRVEQPRHADDAKTVNIQLRRVDAAAGWSGVRVGARGGAREAVEPSVFW
;
A
#
# COMPACT_ATOMS: atom_id res chain seq x y z
N MET A 1 -1.58 19.34 -39.96
CA MET A 1 -1.89 19.61 -38.55
C MET A 1 -1.83 18.28 -37.83
N GLY A 2 -0.68 17.92 -37.26
CA GLY A 2 -0.45 16.62 -36.65
C GLY A 2 -0.58 16.72 -35.13
N GLU A 3 -1.59 16.09 -34.56
CA GLU A 3 -1.72 15.91 -33.12
C GLU A 3 -0.53 15.07 -32.62
N ARG A 4 0.38 15.73 -31.88
CA ARG A 4 1.35 15.02 -31.05
C ARG A 4 0.62 14.56 -29.80
N SER A 5 0.13 13.32 -29.82
CA SER A 5 -0.32 12.61 -28.63
C SER A 5 0.88 12.40 -27.70
N ASN A 6 1.10 13.38 -26.81
CA ASN A 6 2.09 13.34 -25.76
C ASN A 6 1.65 12.34 -24.69
N HIS A 7 1.86 11.05 -24.94
CA HIS A 7 1.82 10.03 -23.90
C HIS A 7 2.99 10.34 -22.96
N ARG A 8 2.71 11.02 -21.85
CA ARG A 8 3.65 11.08 -20.72
C ARG A 8 3.83 9.65 -20.25
N GLN A 9 4.91 9.01 -20.68
CA GLN A 9 5.36 7.75 -20.13
C GLN A 9 5.81 8.05 -18.69
N GLY A 10 4.87 7.99 -17.77
CA GLY A 10 5.13 8.15 -16.34
C GLY A 10 6.07 7.04 -15.92
N SER A 11 7.17 7.38 -15.25
CA SER A 11 7.92 6.35 -14.53
C SER A 11 6.98 5.72 -13.49
N MET A 12 7.15 4.43 -13.21
CA MET A 12 6.42 3.71 -12.18
C MET A 12 7.44 3.22 -11.13
N PHE A 13 7.04 3.19 -9.86
CA PHE A 13 7.78 2.50 -8.82
C PHE A 13 7.03 1.24 -8.40
N VAL A 14 7.76 0.18 -8.12
CA VAL A 14 7.22 -0.98 -7.39
C VAL A 14 7.36 -0.70 -5.90
N ALA A 15 6.24 -0.60 -5.19
CA ALA A 15 6.22 -0.54 -3.74
C ALA A 15 5.90 -1.92 -3.17
N THR A 16 6.76 -2.44 -2.31
CA THR A 16 6.49 -3.66 -1.52
C THR A 16 6.13 -3.25 -0.11
N ILE A 17 4.92 -3.57 0.32
CA ILE A 17 4.34 -3.08 1.57
C ILE A 17 3.96 -4.29 2.43
N ARG A 18 4.58 -4.39 3.61
CA ARG A 18 4.27 -5.39 4.64
C ARG A 18 3.46 -4.76 5.76
N TRP A 19 2.35 -5.40 6.11
CA TRP A 19 1.52 -5.09 7.25
C TRP A 19 1.57 -6.21 8.27
N GLU A 20 1.54 -5.85 9.55
CA GLU A 20 1.35 -6.77 10.66
C GLU A 20 0.60 -6.07 11.78
N TYR A 21 -0.52 -6.62 12.23
CA TYR A 21 -1.31 -6.05 13.31
C TYR A 21 -2.21 -7.10 13.98
N LYS A 22 -2.62 -6.82 15.21
CA LYS A 22 -3.61 -7.60 15.94
C LYS A 22 -5.01 -7.08 15.67
N VAL A 23 -5.96 -7.98 15.48
CA VAL A 23 -7.36 -7.60 15.20
C VAL A 23 -8.34 -8.61 15.79
N LYS A 24 -9.40 -8.09 16.41
CA LYS A 24 -10.65 -8.81 16.62
C LYS A 24 -11.54 -8.52 15.42
N THR A 25 -11.86 -9.54 14.63
CA THR A 25 -12.50 -9.35 13.32
C THR A 25 -13.81 -10.10 13.21
N ALA A 26 -14.85 -9.39 12.77
CA ALA A 26 -16.12 -9.99 12.37
C ALA A 26 -16.09 -10.53 10.92
N MET A 27 -14.94 -10.48 10.25
CA MET A 27 -14.76 -10.99 8.89
C MET A 27 -14.06 -12.35 8.93
N SER A 28 -14.50 -13.31 8.11
CA SER A 28 -13.83 -14.60 7.92
C SER A 28 -12.78 -14.57 6.80
N THR A 29 -12.83 -13.53 5.96
CA THR A 29 -12.02 -13.39 4.74
C THR A 29 -11.59 -11.93 4.60
N MET A 30 -10.33 -11.72 4.24
CA MET A 30 -9.82 -10.41 3.82
C MET A 30 -9.77 -10.33 2.30
N ARG A 31 -10.11 -9.16 1.76
CA ARG A 31 -10.15 -8.90 0.30
C ARG A 31 -9.33 -7.67 -0.04
N PHE A 32 -8.52 -7.79 -1.08
CA PHE A 32 -7.62 -6.76 -1.56
C PHE A 32 -7.91 -6.53 -3.03
N ALA A 33 -8.38 -5.34 -3.38
CA ALA A 33 -8.83 -5.03 -4.73
C ALA A 33 -7.90 -4.02 -5.41
N CYS A 34 -7.76 -4.15 -6.72
CA CYS A 34 -7.19 -3.11 -7.58
C CYS A 34 -8.13 -2.91 -8.77
N VAL A 35 -8.57 -1.67 -8.99
CA VAL A 35 -9.59 -1.30 -9.99
C VAL A 35 -9.18 -0.04 -10.75
N ALA A 36 -9.54 0.03 -12.03
CA ALA A 36 -9.39 1.26 -12.82
C ALA A 36 -10.58 2.21 -12.75
N ASP A 37 -11.78 1.69 -12.50
CA ASP A 37 -12.96 2.54 -12.48
C ASP A 37 -13.01 3.34 -11.16
N ALA A 38 -13.02 4.67 -11.27
CA ALA A 38 -13.03 5.56 -10.12
C ALA A 38 -14.35 5.52 -9.32
N SER A 39 -15.46 5.09 -9.91
CA SER A 39 -16.72 4.92 -9.19
C SER A 39 -16.72 3.61 -8.41
N GLU A 40 -16.30 2.50 -9.02
CA GLU A 40 -16.07 1.22 -8.35
C GLU A 40 -15.07 1.37 -7.20
N TYR A 41 -13.97 2.09 -7.41
CA TYR A 41 -13.00 2.40 -6.35
C TYR A 41 -13.68 3.06 -5.14
N ARG A 42 -14.52 4.07 -5.37
CA ARG A 42 -15.25 4.79 -4.31
C ARG A 42 -16.31 3.93 -3.63
N GLU A 43 -16.91 2.98 -4.35
CA GLU A 43 -17.84 2.00 -3.78
C GLU A 43 -17.12 1.01 -2.87
N LEU A 44 -16.01 0.42 -3.35
CA LEU A 44 -15.20 -0.53 -2.59
C LEU A 44 -14.55 0.10 -1.36
N LEU A 45 -14.22 1.39 -1.39
CA LEU A 45 -13.77 2.14 -0.21
C LEU A 45 -14.79 2.16 0.93
N ARG A 46 -16.08 1.99 0.62
CA ARG A 46 -17.18 1.99 1.59
C ARG A 46 -17.64 0.58 1.94
N ASP A 47 -17.14 -0.44 1.25
CA ASP A 47 -17.51 -1.84 1.49
C ASP A 47 -16.70 -2.38 2.69
N PRO A 48 -17.36 -2.67 3.84
CA PRO A 48 -16.68 -3.19 5.02
C PRO A 48 -16.07 -4.60 4.82
N SER A 49 -16.43 -5.29 3.74
CA SER A 49 -15.90 -6.60 3.35
C SER A 49 -14.59 -6.53 2.55
N VAL A 50 -14.18 -5.32 2.17
CA VAL A 50 -12.92 -5.03 1.48
C VAL A 50 -11.90 -4.51 2.49
N THR A 51 -10.73 -5.15 2.53
CA THR A 51 -9.65 -4.84 3.46
C THR A 51 -8.78 -3.68 2.96
N SER A 52 -8.51 -3.66 1.65
CA SER A 52 -7.77 -2.59 0.99
C SER A 52 -8.17 -2.52 -0.48
N VAL A 53 -8.21 -1.32 -1.03
CA VAL A 53 -8.53 -1.07 -2.42
C VAL A 53 -7.53 -0.09 -3.01
N TRP A 54 -7.03 -0.39 -4.20
CA TRP A 54 -6.12 0.44 -4.98
C TRP A 54 -6.80 0.91 -6.25
N HIS A 55 -6.77 2.22 -6.50
CA HIS A 55 -7.12 2.77 -7.79
C HIS A 55 -5.87 2.80 -8.69
N PHE A 56 -5.96 2.18 -9.86
CA PHE A 56 -4.88 2.24 -10.84
C PHE A 56 -5.42 2.75 -12.18
N ASP A 57 -4.98 3.94 -12.57
CA ASP A 57 -5.32 4.50 -13.87
C ASP A 57 -4.52 3.79 -14.97
N SER A 58 -5.24 3.20 -15.92
CA SER A 58 -4.71 2.50 -17.10
C SER A 58 -3.98 3.41 -18.09
N SER A 59 -3.87 4.72 -17.84
CA SER A 59 -3.21 5.71 -18.72
C SER A 59 -1.76 5.37 -19.08
N GLY A 60 -1.10 4.45 -18.36
CA GLY A 60 0.22 3.91 -18.69
C GLY A 60 0.23 2.72 -19.65
N GLY A 61 -0.92 2.26 -20.17
CA GLY A 61 -1.02 1.10 -21.07
C GLY A 61 -0.88 -0.27 -20.38
N ILE A 62 -0.86 -0.30 -19.05
CA ILE A 62 -0.81 -1.52 -18.25
C ILE A 62 -2.24 -1.86 -17.78
N ASP A 63 -2.67 -3.09 -17.98
CA ASP A 63 -3.97 -3.57 -17.51
C ASP A 63 -4.00 -3.65 -15.97
N PRO A 64 -4.91 -2.93 -15.28
CA PRO A 64 -5.11 -3.03 -13.84
C PRO A 64 -5.39 -4.45 -13.34
N ALA A 65 -5.86 -5.34 -14.22
CA ALA A 65 -6.08 -6.74 -13.94
C ALA A 65 -4.80 -7.60 -14.03
N SER A 66 -3.63 -6.99 -14.31
CA SER A 66 -2.32 -7.65 -14.31
C SER A 66 -1.78 -7.79 -12.89
N PRO A 67 -1.21 -8.95 -12.49
CA PRO A 67 -0.54 -9.09 -11.20
C PRO A 67 0.66 -8.15 -11.06
N GLU A 68 1.23 -7.65 -12.17
CA GLU A 68 2.30 -6.66 -12.14
C GLU A 68 1.84 -5.34 -11.51
N VAL A 69 0.55 -4.98 -11.66
CA VAL A 69 -0.03 -3.75 -11.09
C VAL A 69 -0.25 -3.89 -9.59
N PHE A 70 -0.79 -5.03 -9.17
CA PHE A 70 -1.08 -5.31 -7.77
C PHE A 70 -1.03 -6.82 -7.51
N GLU A 71 -0.31 -7.22 -6.46
CA GLU A 71 -0.23 -8.60 -6.04
C GLU A 71 -0.14 -8.72 -4.53
N LEU A 72 -1.04 -9.50 -3.94
CA LEU A 72 -0.89 -9.99 -2.58
C LEU A 72 0.09 -11.17 -2.59
N THR A 73 1.31 -10.96 -2.14
CA THR A 73 2.41 -11.93 -2.23
C THR A 73 2.49 -12.85 -1.01
N ALA A 74 2.09 -12.37 0.17
CA ALA A 74 2.09 -13.15 1.40
C ALA A 74 0.88 -12.80 2.27
N PHE A 75 0.34 -13.81 2.96
CA PHE A 75 -0.72 -13.64 3.95
C PHE A 75 -0.61 -14.72 5.03
N ALA A 76 -0.61 -14.30 6.29
CA ALA A 76 -0.51 -15.19 7.44
C ALA A 76 -1.43 -14.75 8.58
N VAL A 77 -1.89 -15.73 9.36
CA VAL A 77 -2.64 -15.51 10.61
C VAL A 77 -1.94 -16.27 11.73
N ASP A 78 -1.59 -15.57 12.80
CA ASP A 78 -0.80 -16.07 13.92
C ASP A 78 0.48 -16.80 13.46
N GLY A 79 1.16 -16.19 12.49
CA GLY A 79 2.39 -16.72 11.88
C GLY A 79 2.18 -17.89 10.91
N LYS A 80 0.94 -18.39 10.71
CA LYS A 80 0.63 -19.48 9.80
C LYS A 80 0.20 -18.94 8.44
N GLU A 81 0.91 -19.30 7.39
CA GLU A 81 0.56 -18.94 6.02
C GLU A 81 -0.84 -19.43 5.64
N ARG A 82 -1.57 -18.60 4.90
CA ARG A 82 -2.89 -18.93 4.37
C ARG A 82 -2.88 -18.89 2.86
N LYS A 83 -3.71 -19.75 2.26
CA LYS A 83 -3.88 -19.79 0.81
C LYS A 83 -4.48 -18.47 0.31
N ILE A 84 -3.78 -17.85 -0.62
CA ILE A 84 -4.25 -16.67 -1.37
C ILE A 84 -4.99 -17.14 -2.61
N ARG A 85 -6.15 -16.53 -2.88
CA ARG A 85 -6.93 -16.75 -4.09
C ARG A 85 -7.01 -15.45 -4.86
N ARG A 86 -6.79 -15.53 -6.17
CA ARG A 86 -6.87 -14.39 -7.09
C ARG A 86 -8.03 -14.59 -8.06
N THR A 87 -8.80 -13.53 -8.27
CA THR A 87 -9.82 -13.43 -9.32
C THR A 87 -9.62 -12.13 -10.08
N ASN A 88 -9.79 -12.14 -11.39
CA ASN A 88 -9.67 -10.94 -12.19
C ASN A 88 -10.77 -10.86 -13.26
N ARG A 89 -10.96 -9.65 -13.76
CA ARG A 89 -11.80 -9.31 -14.91
C ARG A 89 -11.18 -8.10 -15.60
N PRO A 90 -11.59 -7.72 -16.82
CA PRO A 90 -11.06 -6.52 -17.46
C PRO A 90 -11.15 -5.30 -16.53
N GLY A 91 -10.01 -4.62 -16.33
CA GLY A 91 -9.89 -3.42 -15.50
C GLY A 91 -9.94 -3.63 -13.99
N ALA A 92 -9.99 -4.88 -13.48
CA ALA A 92 -10.04 -5.15 -12.05
C ALA A 92 -9.45 -6.50 -11.63
N GLN A 93 -8.86 -6.55 -10.44
CA GLN A 93 -8.47 -7.79 -9.78
C GLN A 93 -8.75 -7.75 -8.28
N VAL A 94 -9.01 -8.92 -7.71
CA VAL A 94 -9.24 -9.11 -6.29
C VAL A 94 -8.44 -10.31 -5.80
N TYR A 95 -7.69 -10.11 -4.74
CA TYR A 95 -7.08 -11.16 -3.94
C TYR A 95 -7.91 -11.37 -2.69
N SER A 96 -8.05 -12.62 -2.28
CA SER A 96 -8.74 -12.99 -1.05
C SER A 96 -7.97 -14.05 -0.28
N ALA A 97 -7.99 -13.93 1.05
CA ALA A 97 -7.40 -14.90 1.96
C ALA A 97 -8.34 -15.12 3.15
N SER A 98 -8.57 -16.38 3.50
CA SER A 98 -9.35 -16.71 4.68
C SER A 98 -8.52 -16.50 5.93
N LEU A 99 -9.14 -15.93 6.96
CA LEU A 99 -8.54 -15.78 8.27
C LEU A 99 -8.46 -17.12 9.03
N GLY A 100 -9.34 -18.08 8.68
CA GLY A 100 -9.43 -19.36 9.38
C GLY A 100 -9.88 -19.23 10.83
N VAL A 101 -10.65 -18.18 11.14
CA VAL A 101 -11.25 -17.91 12.45
C VAL A 101 -12.77 -17.90 12.32
N GLU A 102 -13.47 -18.31 13.37
CA GLU A 102 -14.92 -18.22 13.44
C GLU A 102 -15.35 -16.78 13.67
N VAL A 103 -16.27 -16.30 12.82
CA VAL A 103 -16.84 -14.96 12.92
C VAL A 103 -17.66 -14.84 14.19
N GLY A 104 -17.48 -13.73 14.92
CA GLY A 104 -18.24 -13.46 16.13
C GLY A 104 -17.62 -14.01 17.42
N THR A 105 -16.47 -14.67 17.33
CA THR A 105 -15.64 -14.98 18.50
C THR A 105 -14.90 -13.70 18.96
N ASP A 106 -14.69 -13.53 20.27
CA ASP A 106 -13.87 -12.42 20.81
C ASP A 106 -12.35 -12.69 20.66
N GLN A 107 -11.99 -13.62 19.76
CA GLN A 107 -10.62 -14.04 19.55
C GLN A 107 -9.85 -12.96 18.78
N GLU A 108 -8.81 -12.44 19.43
CA GLU A 108 -7.83 -11.58 18.78
C GLU A 108 -6.80 -12.45 18.04
N VAL A 109 -6.52 -12.11 16.79
CA VAL A 109 -5.49 -12.76 15.96
C VAL A 109 -4.50 -11.76 15.40
N THR A 110 -3.28 -12.22 15.17
CA THR A 110 -2.24 -11.44 14.48
C THR A 110 -2.34 -11.71 12.98
N VAL A 111 -2.66 -10.68 12.21
CA VAL A 111 -2.72 -10.76 10.75
C VAL A 111 -1.46 -10.11 10.20
N ALA A 112 -0.76 -10.82 9.31
CA ALA A 112 0.37 -10.30 8.56
C ALA A 112 0.12 -10.50 7.06
N TYR A 113 0.39 -9.48 6.24
CA TYR A 113 0.32 -9.62 4.80
C TYR A 113 1.32 -8.71 4.09
N THR A 114 1.77 -9.14 2.92
CA THR A 114 2.64 -8.36 2.05
C THR A 114 1.98 -8.24 0.69
N TYR A 115 1.96 -7.04 0.14
CA TYR A 115 1.57 -6.82 -1.24
C TYR A 115 2.59 -5.98 -1.99
N ARG A 116 2.61 -6.16 -3.30
CA ARG A 116 3.33 -5.31 -4.25
C ARG A 116 2.33 -4.49 -5.04
N VAL A 117 2.66 -3.25 -5.31
CA VAL A 117 1.83 -2.36 -6.12
C VAL A 117 2.68 -1.44 -6.99
N LEU A 118 2.24 -1.20 -8.23
CA LEU A 118 2.79 -0.15 -9.07
C LEU A 118 2.21 1.21 -8.67
N ALA A 119 3.08 2.09 -8.19
CA ALA A 119 2.75 3.47 -7.87
C ALA A 119 3.23 4.41 -8.99
N GLN A 120 2.35 5.30 -9.45
CA GLN A 120 2.70 6.30 -10.46
C GLN A 120 3.69 7.33 -9.88
N CYS A 121 4.81 7.58 -10.57
CA CYS A 121 5.80 8.58 -10.14
C CYS A 121 5.33 10.02 -10.30
N ASN A 122 4.23 10.25 -11.01
CA ASN A 122 3.79 11.55 -11.51
C ASN A 122 3.55 12.59 -10.40
N SER A 123 3.28 12.13 -9.18
CA SER A 123 3.04 12.97 -8.00
C SER A 123 4.20 12.97 -7.01
N HIS A 124 5.23 12.15 -7.23
CA HIS A 124 6.26 11.86 -6.24
C HIS A 124 5.69 11.41 -4.88
N LEU A 125 4.43 10.96 -4.80
CA LEU A 125 3.73 10.70 -3.56
C LEU A 125 3.24 9.26 -3.51
N LEU A 126 3.62 8.54 -2.45
CA LEU A 126 2.99 7.29 -2.05
C LEU A 126 1.99 7.57 -0.93
N TYR A 127 0.74 7.15 -1.14
CA TYR A 127 -0.31 7.15 -0.13
C TYR A 127 -0.39 5.77 0.50
N LEU A 128 -0.29 5.72 1.83
CA LEU A 128 -0.58 4.51 2.60
C LEU A 128 -1.82 4.79 3.45
N ASP A 129 -2.94 4.23 3.03
CA ASP A 129 -4.19 4.31 3.78
C ASP A 129 -4.19 3.32 4.94
N LEU A 130 -4.60 3.80 6.12
CA LEU A 130 -4.83 2.96 7.28
C LEU A 130 -6.33 2.66 7.35
N PRO A 131 -6.77 1.44 7.01
CA PRO A 131 -8.20 1.14 6.91
C PRO A 131 -8.91 1.16 8.27
N ARG A 132 -8.16 1.16 9.39
CA ARG A 132 -8.73 1.14 10.75
C ARG A 132 -7.92 2.02 11.71
N PRO A 133 -8.58 2.59 12.75
CA PRO A 133 -7.88 3.18 13.88
C PRO A 133 -6.85 2.19 14.42
N THR A 134 -5.59 2.61 14.46
CA THR A 134 -4.47 1.74 14.80
C THR A 134 -3.71 2.33 15.99
N LYS A 135 -3.40 1.49 16.99
CA LYS A 135 -2.53 1.85 18.11
C LYS A 135 -1.12 1.33 17.83
N GLY A 136 -0.10 2.13 18.12
CA GLY A 136 1.30 1.74 17.98
C GLY A 136 1.73 1.47 16.53
N LEU A 137 1.31 2.32 15.59
CA LEU A 137 1.72 2.18 14.19
C LEU A 137 3.23 2.42 14.05
N HIS A 138 3.91 1.45 13.44
CA HIS A 138 5.30 1.53 13.03
C HIS A 138 5.39 1.35 11.52
N VAL A 139 5.85 2.37 10.81
CA VAL A 139 6.11 2.30 9.37
C VAL A 139 7.61 2.37 9.15
N GLN A 140 8.15 1.36 8.50
CA GLN A 140 9.53 1.36 8.01
C GLN A 140 9.49 1.39 6.49
N LEU A 141 10.12 2.39 5.89
CA LEU A 141 10.24 2.49 4.43
C LEU A 141 11.69 2.45 4.01
N ASP A 142 12.05 1.44 3.22
CA ASP A 142 13.35 1.29 2.57
C ASP A 142 13.24 1.76 1.11
N TYR A 143 14.10 2.69 0.72
CA TYR A 143 14.20 3.21 -0.65
C TYR A 143 15.63 3.16 -1.20
N HIS A 144 16.49 2.29 -0.66
CA HIS A 144 17.90 2.17 -1.06
C HIS A 144 18.06 1.97 -2.58
N GLN A 145 17.31 1.01 -3.11
CA GLN A 145 17.35 0.59 -4.52
C GLN A 145 16.39 1.37 -5.43
N ALA A 146 15.64 2.34 -4.90
CA ALA A 146 14.58 3.00 -5.65
C ALA A 146 15.07 4.18 -6.52
N GLY A 147 16.38 4.49 -6.54
CA GLY A 147 16.91 5.69 -7.20
C GLY A 147 16.43 7.01 -6.58
N ILE A 148 15.73 6.94 -5.43
CA ILE A 148 15.22 8.10 -4.71
C ILE A 148 16.39 8.76 -3.97
N ARG A 149 16.61 10.04 -4.26
CA ARG A 149 17.69 10.84 -3.64
C ARG A 149 17.29 11.37 -2.27
N ARG A 150 16.02 11.77 -2.12
CA ARG A 150 15.50 12.34 -0.88
C ARG A 150 14.03 11.98 -0.74
N MET A 151 13.66 11.61 0.48
CA MET A 151 12.30 11.32 0.89
C MET A 151 11.86 12.34 1.95
N ASN A 152 10.68 12.93 1.77
CA ASN A 152 10.00 13.75 2.77
C ASN A 152 8.78 12.98 3.27
N THR A 153 8.55 13.01 4.57
CA THR A 153 7.32 12.45 5.17
C THR A 153 6.43 13.62 5.57
N VAL A 154 5.16 13.58 5.21
CA VAL A 154 4.16 14.53 5.72
C VAL A 154 3.13 13.75 6.52
N ASP A 155 3.11 13.98 7.83
CA ASP A 155 2.19 13.34 8.75
C ASP A 155 0.85 14.10 8.74
N TYR A 156 -0.16 13.52 8.09
CA TYR A 156 -1.55 14.00 8.16
C TYR A 156 -2.39 13.09 9.07
N PHE A 157 -1.90 12.88 10.30
CA PHE A 157 -2.67 12.18 11.31
C PHE A 157 -3.39 13.19 12.20
N ALA A 158 -4.71 13.06 12.30
CA ALA A 158 -5.45 13.62 13.42
C ALA A 158 -5.11 12.81 14.68
N SER A 159 -3.89 12.98 15.19
CA SER A 159 -3.41 12.41 16.45
C SER A 159 -3.29 13.52 17.48
N SER A 160 -3.75 13.26 18.70
CA SER A 160 -3.53 14.14 19.86
C SER A 160 -2.07 14.19 20.31
N GLN A 161 -1.20 13.37 19.71
CA GLN A 161 0.23 13.27 20.04
C GLN A 161 1.11 13.43 18.80
N ALA A 162 2.25 14.10 18.98
CA ALA A 162 3.23 14.33 17.92
C ALA A 162 3.78 12.99 17.37
N SER A 163 3.86 12.89 16.05
CA SER A 163 4.55 11.80 15.36
C SER A 163 6.06 11.88 15.61
N ARG A 164 6.71 10.72 15.68
CA ARG A 164 8.17 10.63 15.74
C ARG A 164 8.68 10.10 14.41
N VAL A 165 9.34 10.97 13.66
CA VAL A 165 9.97 10.63 12.38
C VAL A 165 11.48 10.56 12.59
N GLU A 166 12.05 9.38 12.37
CA GLU A 166 13.50 9.19 12.37
C GLU A 166 13.98 9.07 10.93
N GLN A 167 14.86 10.00 10.54
CA GLN A 167 15.55 9.97 9.26
C GLN A 167 17.06 9.90 9.49
N PRO A 168 17.79 9.08 8.73
CA PRO A 168 19.24 9.05 8.75
C PRO A 168 19.79 10.41 8.30
N ARG A 169 20.82 10.89 9.02
CA ARG A 169 21.37 12.24 8.84
C ARG A 169 22.19 12.39 7.56
N HIS A 170 22.66 11.28 7.00
CA HIS A 170 23.46 11.23 5.77
C HIS A 170 22.79 10.33 4.74
N ALA A 171 22.75 10.81 3.48
CA ALA A 171 22.14 10.11 2.35
C ALA A 171 22.84 8.79 2.00
N ASP A 172 24.07 8.59 2.52
CA ASP A 172 24.93 7.45 2.23
C ASP A 172 24.82 6.32 3.28
N ASP A 173 24.21 6.56 4.45
CA ASP A 173 24.32 5.63 5.61
C ASP A 173 23.06 4.83 5.96
N ALA A 174 21.92 5.10 5.32
CA ALA A 174 20.76 4.20 5.22
C ALA A 174 19.69 4.97 4.46
N LYS A 175 19.04 4.36 3.46
CA LYS A 175 17.85 4.97 2.84
C LYS A 175 16.59 4.38 3.46
N THR A 176 16.50 4.52 4.78
CA THR A 176 15.38 4.01 5.58
C THR A 176 14.75 5.16 6.34
N VAL A 177 13.42 5.27 6.34
CA VAL A 177 12.70 6.18 7.25
C VAL A 177 11.80 5.36 8.15
N ASN A 178 11.86 5.65 9.46
CA ASN A 178 10.99 5.07 10.46
C ASN A 178 10.00 6.13 10.94
N ILE A 179 8.72 5.79 10.91
CA ILE A 179 7.62 6.64 11.40
C ILE A 179 6.93 5.87 12.51
N GLN A 180 6.90 6.48 13.69
CA GLN A 180 6.27 5.91 14.88
C GLN A 180 5.13 6.80 15.35
N LEU A 181 3.95 6.21 15.48
CA LEU A 181 2.75 6.87 16.00
C LEU A 181 2.17 6.05 17.14
N ARG A 182 1.98 6.69 18.30
CA ARG A 182 1.39 6.01 19.47
C ARG A 182 -0.07 5.68 19.27
N ARG A 183 -0.82 6.54 18.60
CA ARG A 183 -2.25 6.39 18.33
C ARG A 183 -2.63 7.11 17.05
N VAL A 184 -3.35 6.42 16.17
CA VAL A 184 -4.02 7.02 15.02
C VAL A 184 -5.52 6.90 15.28
N ASP A 185 -6.15 8.03 15.58
CA ASP A 185 -7.61 8.11 15.67
C ASP A 185 -8.16 8.27 14.26
N ALA A 186 -9.12 7.43 13.87
CA ALA A 186 -9.88 7.72 12.66
C ALA A 186 -10.79 8.92 12.97
N ALA A 187 -10.35 10.12 12.61
CA ALA A 187 -11.29 11.20 12.42
C ALA A 187 -12.29 10.77 11.31
N ALA A 188 -13.49 11.33 11.31
CA ALA A 188 -14.54 11.07 10.30
C ALA A 188 -14.15 11.45 8.84
N GLY A 189 -12.87 11.66 8.58
CA GLY A 189 -12.23 11.73 7.28
C GLY A 189 -10.82 11.15 7.36
N TRP A 190 -10.48 10.29 6.40
CA TRP A 190 -9.18 9.94 5.84
C TRP A 190 -7.96 10.18 6.78
N SER A 191 -7.35 9.08 7.26
CA SER A 191 -6.04 9.09 7.92
C SER A 191 -5.07 8.26 7.11
N GLY A 192 -4.00 8.88 6.60
CA GLY A 192 -2.99 8.20 5.76
C GLY A 192 -1.62 8.84 5.86
N VAL A 193 -0.57 8.06 5.64
CA VAL A 193 0.82 8.57 5.51
C VAL A 193 1.00 9.09 4.09
N ARG A 194 1.56 10.30 3.94
CA ARG A 194 2.11 10.75 2.66
C ARG A 194 3.63 10.68 2.67
N VAL A 195 4.18 9.92 1.74
CA VAL A 195 5.61 9.90 1.50
C VAL A 195 5.92 10.55 0.15
N GLY A 196 6.64 11.67 0.17
CA GLY A 196 7.10 12.42 -1.00
C GLY A 196 8.54 12.07 -1.39
N ALA A 197 8.83 11.63 -2.62
CA ALA A 197 10.16 11.22 -3.08
C ALA A 197 10.62 12.00 -4.33
N ARG A 198 11.72 12.77 -4.26
CA ARG A 198 12.28 13.49 -5.42
C ARG A 198 13.40 12.67 -6.06
N GLY A 199 13.14 12.13 -7.27
CA GLY A 199 14.11 11.36 -8.06
C GLY A 199 14.88 12.23 -9.05
N GLY A 200 16.19 12.00 -9.18
CA GLY A 200 16.99 12.50 -10.31
C GLY A 200 16.97 11.43 -11.39
N ALA A 201 16.58 11.80 -12.62
CA ALA A 201 16.45 10.87 -13.72
C ALA A 201 17.76 10.12 -14.00
N ARG A 202 17.72 8.79 -14.01
CA ARG A 202 18.46 7.90 -14.91
C ARG A 202 18.01 6.44 -14.73
N GLU A 203 17.46 5.93 -15.83
CA GLU A 203 17.52 4.56 -16.38
C GLU A 203 17.15 3.33 -15.52
N ALA A 204 16.40 2.43 -16.16
CA ALA A 204 15.81 1.23 -15.62
C ALA A 204 16.84 0.27 -15.00
N VAL A 205 16.48 -0.34 -13.86
CA VAL A 205 17.23 -1.45 -13.26
C VAL A 205 16.26 -2.61 -13.03
N GLU A 206 16.64 -3.79 -13.53
CA GLU A 206 15.91 -5.05 -13.46
C GLU A 206 15.58 -5.48 -12.02
N PRO A 207 14.45 -6.18 -11.78
CA PRO A 207 14.06 -6.59 -10.44
C PRO A 207 14.98 -7.71 -9.91
N SER A 208 15.73 -7.39 -8.86
CA SER A 208 16.42 -8.37 -8.02
C SER A 208 15.49 -8.85 -6.90
N VAL A 209 15.35 -10.17 -6.77
CA VAL A 209 14.50 -10.85 -5.77
C VAL A 209 15.22 -10.89 -4.42
N PHE A 210 14.55 -10.53 -3.34
CA PHE A 210 14.99 -10.79 -1.96
C PHE A 210 13.84 -11.37 -1.13
N TRP A 211 14.21 -12.34 -0.27
CA TRP A 211 13.36 -13.25 0.52
C TRP A 211 12.64 -12.58 1.68
#